data_AF-A0A4Q1FJK7-F1
#
_entry.id   AF-A0A4Q1FJK7-F1
#
_cell.length_a   1.000
_cell.length_b   1.000
_cell.length_c   1.000
_cell.angle_alpha   90.00
_cell.angle_beta   90.00
_cell.angle_gamma   90.00
#
_symmetry.space_group_name_H-M   'P 1'
#
loop_
_entity.id
_entity.type
_entity.pdbx_description
1 polymer ?
#
loop_
_entity_poly.entity_id
_entity_poly.type
_entity_poly.pdbx_seq_one_letter_code
_entity_poly.pdbx_strand_id
1 'polypeptide(L)'
;MITYMTLPGDTLEKIASDLKVENPTYLRDFHNKHCAVYDRLAEPIKMKPGMLLLIPFGDEITKLNQEINENGDSLYYHPPHGKIPYQIPLLNGAYTVTHQKLENGIIQSSYSYQTELKYLRAEHDDHFFSLQIFVLIKTEQCQTVKHQAYQKHLQPSYFL
;
A
#
# COMPACT_ATOMS: atom_id res chain seq x y z
N MET A 1 -12.27 21.89 -5.10
CA MET A 1 -11.25 21.52 -6.09
C MET A 1 -10.00 22.34 -5.84
N ILE A 2 -8.82 21.76 -6.04
CA ILE A 2 -7.54 22.49 -5.98
C ILE A 2 -6.67 22.13 -7.19
N THR A 3 -5.70 22.99 -7.47
CA THR A 3 -4.65 22.70 -8.45
C THR A 3 -3.48 22.03 -7.75
N TYR A 4 -3.15 20.83 -8.19
CA TYR A 4 -2.02 20.05 -7.75
C TYR A 4 -0.93 20.06 -8.81
N MET A 5 0.31 20.33 -8.42
CA MET A 5 1.45 20.22 -9.32
C MET A 5 2.14 18.88 -9.11
N THR A 6 2.24 18.09 -10.17
CA THR A 6 2.85 16.76 -10.12
C THR A 6 4.35 16.82 -9.82
N LEU A 7 4.80 15.88 -9.01
CA LEU A 7 6.18 15.69 -8.59
C LEU A 7 6.86 14.54 -9.38
N PRO A 8 8.20 14.47 -9.37
CA PRO A 8 8.91 13.32 -9.90
C PRO A 8 8.45 12.00 -9.27
N GLY A 9 8.09 11.04 -10.12
CA GLY A 9 7.61 9.71 -9.70
C GLY A 9 6.13 9.67 -9.32
N ASP A 10 5.37 10.76 -9.48
CA ASP A 10 3.93 10.70 -9.29
C ASP A 10 3.25 9.89 -10.39
N THR A 11 2.29 9.08 -9.94
CA THR A 11 1.34 8.37 -10.78
C THR A 11 -0.07 8.70 -10.30
N LEU A 12 -1.07 8.46 -11.15
CA LEU A 12 -2.46 8.73 -10.79
C LEU A 12 -2.91 7.88 -9.60
N GLU A 13 -2.43 6.64 -9.53
CA GLU A 13 -2.66 5.69 -8.43
C GLU A 13 -2.10 6.23 -7.11
N LYS A 14 -0.86 6.76 -7.15
CA LYS A 14 -0.22 7.34 -5.97
C LYS A 14 -1.02 8.56 -5.47
N ILE A 15 -1.37 9.48 -6.37
CA ILE A 15 -2.15 10.68 -6.01
C ILE A 15 -3.53 10.28 -5.46
N ALA A 16 -4.22 9.32 -6.10
CA ALA A 16 -5.51 8.84 -5.60
C ALA A 16 -5.40 8.23 -4.20
N SER A 17 -4.37 7.41 -3.95
CA SER A 17 -4.09 6.82 -2.63
C SER A 17 -3.80 7.88 -1.56
N ASP A 18 -3.04 8.92 -1.91
CA ASP A 18 -2.72 10.03 -1.01
C ASP A 18 -3.97 10.85 -0.65
N LEU A 19 -4.85 11.07 -1.62
CA LEU A 19 -6.12 11.77 -1.45
C LEU A 19 -7.25 10.90 -0.86
N LYS A 20 -7.03 9.60 -0.71
CA LYS A 20 -8.06 8.61 -0.34
C LYS A 20 -9.21 8.52 -1.34
N VAL A 21 -8.94 8.75 -2.62
CA VAL A 21 -9.87 8.46 -3.72
C VAL A 21 -9.79 6.98 -4.07
N GLU A 22 -10.93 6.31 -4.08
CA GLU A 22 -10.99 4.84 -4.10
C GLU A 22 -10.67 4.21 -5.46
N ASN A 23 -10.71 5.00 -6.53
CA ASN A 23 -10.36 4.56 -7.87
C ASN A 23 -9.66 5.70 -8.63
N PRO A 24 -8.40 5.52 -9.08
CA PRO A 24 -7.64 6.56 -9.78
C PRO A 24 -8.28 6.99 -11.10
N THR A 25 -9.04 6.13 -11.76
CA THR A 25 -9.77 6.46 -13.01
C THR A 25 -10.70 7.66 -12.81
N TYR A 26 -11.34 7.74 -11.66
CA TYR A 26 -12.24 8.85 -11.32
C TYR A 26 -11.47 10.16 -11.09
N LEU A 27 -10.20 10.09 -10.68
CA LEU A 27 -9.34 11.28 -10.58
C LEU A 27 -8.99 11.83 -11.98
N ARG A 28 -8.73 10.95 -12.96
CA ARG A 28 -8.56 11.33 -14.37
C ARG A 28 -9.83 11.99 -14.90
N ASP A 29 -10.98 11.38 -14.67
CA ASP A 29 -12.26 11.85 -15.21
C ASP A 29 -12.68 13.16 -14.56
N PHE A 30 -12.44 13.32 -13.24
CA PHE A 30 -12.59 14.58 -12.54
C PHE A 30 -11.74 15.68 -13.18
N HIS A 31 -10.43 15.43 -13.37
CA HIS A 31 -9.56 16.38 -14.03
C HIS A 31 -10.06 16.77 -15.43
N ASN A 32 -10.38 15.77 -16.26
CA ASN A 32 -10.80 15.96 -17.65
C ASN A 32 -12.12 16.73 -17.81
N LYS A 33 -12.99 16.64 -16.79
CA LYS A 33 -14.25 17.38 -16.71
C LYS A 33 -14.03 18.87 -16.39
N HIS A 34 -12.98 19.19 -15.65
CA HIS A 34 -12.73 20.54 -15.15
C HIS A 34 -11.60 21.29 -15.88
N CYS A 35 -10.78 20.60 -16.68
CA CYS A 35 -9.72 21.21 -17.47
C CYS A 35 -10.14 21.52 -18.91
N ALA A 36 -9.30 22.28 -19.61
CA ALA A 36 -9.47 22.53 -21.03
C ALA A 36 -9.18 21.25 -21.85
N VAL A 37 -9.75 21.16 -23.05
CA VAL A 37 -9.64 19.95 -23.90
C VAL A 37 -8.18 19.55 -24.16
N TYR A 38 -7.27 20.50 -24.29
CA TYR A 38 -5.85 20.27 -24.54
C TYR A 38 -5.06 19.82 -23.30
N ASP A 39 -5.60 20.02 -22.10
CA ASP A 39 -4.99 19.59 -20.83
C ASP A 39 -5.48 18.21 -20.38
N ARG A 40 -6.44 17.62 -21.10
CA ARG A 40 -7.02 16.33 -20.74
C ARG A 40 -5.98 15.22 -20.75
N LEU A 41 -6.04 14.40 -19.72
CA LEU A 41 -5.32 13.15 -19.62
C LEU A 41 -5.95 12.12 -20.55
N ALA A 42 -5.23 11.76 -21.62
CA ALA A 42 -5.60 10.70 -22.55
C ALA A 42 -4.80 9.42 -22.24
N GLU A 43 -5.38 8.27 -22.57
CA GLU A 43 -4.71 6.97 -22.44
C GLU A 43 -3.68 6.76 -23.57
N PRO A 44 -2.48 6.22 -23.28
CA PRO A 44 -1.94 5.94 -21.95
C PRO A 44 -1.53 7.21 -21.22
N ILE A 45 -1.90 7.34 -19.94
CA ILE A 45 -1.58 8.52 -19.13
C ILE A 45 -0.07 8.65 -18.93
N LYS A 46 0.51 9.74 -19.45
CA LYS A 46 1.92 10.08 -19.24
C LYS A 46 2.04 11.24 -18.26
N MET A 47 2.12 10.92 -16.98
CA MET A 47 2.44 11.89 -15.93
C MET A 47 3.86 12.44 -16.14
N LYS A 48 3.98 13.78 -16.22
CA LYS A 48 5.27 14.48 -16.24
C LYS A 48 5.34 15.37 -15.00
N PRO A 49 6.52 15.55 -14.38
CA PRO A 49 6.68 16.52 -13.30
C PRO A 49 6.31 17.94 -13.76
N GLY A 50 5.68 18.71 -12.89
CA GLY A 50 5.24 20.08 -13.16
C GLY A 50 3.91 20.21 -13.91
N MET A 51 3.23 19.10 -14.22
CA MET A 51 1.86 19.15 -14.75
C MET A 51 0.89 19.65 -13.68
N LEU A 52 -0.08 20.45 -14.09
CA LEU A 52 -1.13 20.95 -13.21
C LEU A 52 -2.38 20.08 -13.35
N LEU A 53 -2.74 19.40 -12.27
CA LEU A 53 -3.95 18.60 -12.16
C LEU A 53 -4.98 19.30 -11.30
N LEU A 54 -6.18 19.42 -11.84
CA LEU A 54 -7.38 19.73 -11.06
C LEU A 54 -7.84 18.47 -10.33
N ILE A 55 -7.77 18.49 -9.00
CA ILE A 55 -8.11 17.36 -8.13
C ILE A 55 -9.23 17.75 -7.15
N PRO A 56 -10.05 16.79 -6.68
CA PRO A 56 -11.06 17.04 -5.67
C PRO A 56 -10.39 17.40 -4.33
N PHE A 57 -11.09 18.20 -3.52
CA PHE A 57 -10.62 18.55 -2.18
C PHE A 57 -11.77 18.72 -1.20
N GLY A 58 -11.55 18.35 0.07
CA GLY A 58 -12.59 18.38 1.10
C GLY A 58 -13.76 17.46 0.75
N ASP A 59 -14.98 17.96 0.90
CA ASP A 59 -16.23 17.20 0.70
C ASP A 59 -16.39 16.61 -0.71
N GLU A 60 -15.68 17.14 -1.71
CA GLU A 60 -15.68 16.57 -3.07
C GLU A 60 -15.09 15.16 -3.10
N ILE A 61 -14.10 14.86 -2.25
CA ILE A 61 -13.51 13.53 -2.17
C ILE A 61 -14.55 12.53 -1.67
N THR A 62 -15.31 12.90 -0.63
CA THR A 62 -16.40 12.07 -0.10
C THR A 62 -17.48 11.82 -1.14
N LYS A 63 -17.89 12.86 -1.88
CA LYS A 63 -18.89 12.72 -2.96
C LYS A 63 -18.39 11.83 -4.09
N LEU A 64 -17.13 11.97 -4.48
CA LEU A 64 -16.52 11.15 -5.52
C LEU A 64 -16.45 9.68 -5.10
N ASN A 65 -16.06 9.39 -3.86
CA ASN A 65 -16.05 8.02 -3.35
C ASN A 65 -17.46 7.44 -3.19
N GLN A 66 -18.46 8.26 -2.85
CA GLN A 66 -19.85 7.80 -2.83
C GLN A 66 -20.28 7.34 -4.23
N GLU A 67 -19.98 8.13 -5.27
CA GLU A 67 -20.27 7.76 -6.67
C GLU A 67 -19.55 6.47 -7.09
N ILE A 68 -18.26 6.34 -6.76
CA ILE A 68 -17.46 5.13 -7.03
C ILE A 68 -18.12 3.90 -6.39
N ASN A 69 -18.55 4.02 -5.14
CA ASN A 69 -19.17 2.93 -4.39
C ASN A 69 -20.56 2.56 -4.92
N GLU A 70 -21.38 3.55 -5.27
CA GLU A 70 -22.70 3.34 -5.86
C GLU A 70 -22.60 2.65 -7.23
N ASN A 71 -21.55 2.94 -8.00
CA ASN A 71 -21.28 2.29 -9.29
C ASN A 71 -20.64 0.90 -9.16
N GLY A 72 -20.16 0.53 -7.96
CA GLY A 72 -19.43 -0.73 -7.74
C GLY A 72 -18.00 -0.74 -8.29
N ASP A 73 -17.43 0.42 -8.57
CA ASP A 73 -16.10 0.60 -9.16
C ASP A 73 -14.99 0.77 -8.11
N SER A 74 -15.32 0.63 -6.82
CA SER A 74 -14.33 0.78 -5.76
C SER A 74 -13.28 -0.32 -5.84
N LEU A 75 -12.02 0.08 -5.84
CA LEU A 75 -10.88 -0.83 -5.72
C LEU A 75 -10.59 -1.20 -4.26
N TYR A 76 -11.35 -0.62 -3.32
CA TYR A 76 -11.26 -0.89 -1.89
C TYR A 76 -12.41 -1.80 -1.48
N TYR A 77 -12.08 -2.79 -0.64
CA TYR A 77 -13.10 -3.63 -0.04
C TYR A 77 -13.77 -2.88 1.11
N HIS A 78 -15.06 -2.57 0.96
CA HIS A 78 -15.90 -2.09 2.04
C HIS A 78 -16.61 -3.27 2.70
N PRO A 79 -16.21 -3.67 3.92
CA PRO A 79 -16.90 -4.73 4.60
C PRO A 79 -18.38 -4.36 4.83
N PRO A 80 -19.32 -5.31 4.68
CA PRO A 80 -20.72 -5.07 5.01
C PRO A 80 -20.81 -4.61 6.47
N HIS A 81 -21.42 -3.44 6.70
CA HIS A 81 -21.52 -2.76 8.00
C HIS A 81 -20.22 -2.15 8.56
N GLY A 82 -19.19 -1.96 7.73
CA GLY A 82 -17.93 -1.31 8.16
C GLY A 82 -17.10 -2.16 9.13
N LYS A 83 -17.49 -3.41 9.39
CA LYS A 83 -16.79 -4.35 10.26
C LYS A 83 -16.50 -5.63 9.48
N ILE A 84 -15.24 -6.05 9.46
CA ILE A 84 -14.89 -7.37 8.93
C ILE A 84 -15.63 -8.40 9.81
N PRO A 85 -16.50 -9.26 9.26
CA PRO A 85 -17.27 -10.23 10.03
C PRO A 85 -16.37 -11.40 10.44
N TYR A 86 -15.37 -11.11 11.26
CA TYR A 86 -14.41 -12.08 11.76
C TYR A 86 -14.34 -11.99 13.27
N GLN A 87 -14.37 -13.13 13.94
CA GLN A 87 -14.20 -13.17 15.38
C GLN A 87 -12.73 -12.87 15.69
N ILE A 88 -12.42 -11.61 15.99
CA ILE A 88 -11.06 -11.12 16.25
C ILE A 88 -10.26 -11.99 17.25
N PRO A 89 -10.86 -12.57 18.31
CA PRO A 89 -10.15 -13.51 19.18
C PRO A 89 -9.62 -14.77 18.49
N LEU A 90 -10.18 -15.18 17.34
CA LEU A 90 -9.70 -16.33 16.55
C LEU A 90 -8.39 -16.04 15.80
N LEU A 91 -7.94 -14.79 15.73
CA LEU A 91 -6.59 -14.47 15.25
C LEU A 91 -5.49 -14.91 16.23
N ASN A 92 -5.86 -15.37 17.43
CA ASN A 92 -4.89 -15.89 18.39
C ASN A 92 -4.24 -17.19 17.89
N GLY A 93 -2.91 -17.22 17.82
CA GLY A 93 -2.18 -18.43 17.45
C GLY A 93 -0.74 -18.22 17.06
N ALA A 94 -0.08 -19.33 16.72
CA ALA A 94 1.26 -19.35 16.15
C ALA A 94 1.19 -19.32 14.62
N TYR A 95 2.01 -18.46 14.02
CA TYR A 95 2.09 -18.21 12.60
C TYR A 95 3.52 -18.43 12.10
N THR A 96 3.64 -18.93 10.87
CA THR A 96 4.90 -18.90 10.14
C THR A 96 4.83 -17.77 9.13
N VAL A 97 5.66 -16.75 9.31
CA VAL A 97 5.78 -15.64 8.36
C VAL A 97 6.93 -15.94 7.41
N THR A 98 6.69 -15.80 6.11
CA THR A 98 7.68 -16.01 5.07
C THR A 98 7.81 -14.75 4.21
N HIS A 99 9.01 -14.20 4.17
CA HIS A 99 9.40 -13.05 3.35
C HIS A 99 10.15 -13.57 2.13
N GLN A 100 9.66 -13.25 0.94
CA GLN A 100 10.30 -13.64 -0.32
C GLN A 100 10.67 -12.40 -1.11
N LYS A 101 11.93 -12.34 -1.58
CA LYS A 101 12.35 -11.36 -2.58
C LYS A 101 12.25 -12.02 -3.95
N LEU A 102 11.43 -11.46 -4.83
CA LEU A 102 11.29 -11.92 -6.21
C LEU A 102 11.97 -10.95 -7.19
N GLU A 103 12.62 -11.48 -8.21
CA GLU A 103 13.13 -10.74 -9.36
C GLU A 103 12.81 -11.55 -10.63
N ASN A 104 12.09 -10.94 -11.59
CA ASN A 104 11.64 -11.60 -12.82
C ASN A 104 10.88 -12.92 -12.58
N GLY A 105 10.10 -13.00 -11.49
CA GLY A 105 9.36 -14.20 -11.10
C GLY A 105 10.19 -15.29 -10.41
N ILE A 106 11.48 -15.05 -10.17
CA ILE A 106 12.39 -15.99 -9.50
C ILE A 106 12.63 -15.54 -8.06
N ILE A 107 12.50 -16.46 -7.11
CA ILE A 107 12.79 -16.21 -5.69
C ILE A 107 14.31 -16.07 -5.51
N GLN A 108 14.78 -14.86 -5.20
CA GLN A 108 16.19 -14.53 -4.95
C GLN A 108 16.60 -14.87 -3.52
N SER A 109 15.70 -14.64 -2.57
CA SER A 109 15.89 -15.00 -1.17
C SER A 109 14.55 -15.26 -0.48
N SER A 110 14.57 -16.16 0.48
CA SER A 110 13.45 -16.47 1.35
C SER A 110 13.93 -16.46 2.80
N TYR A 111 13.20 -15.76 3.66
CA TYR A 111 13.42 -15.74 5.11
C TYR A 111 12.11 -16.06 5.80
N SER A 112 12.12 -17.04 6.70
CA SER A 112 10.95 -17.40 7.47
C SER A 112 11.23 -17.23 8.96
N TYR A 113 10.20 -16.93 9.75
CA TYR A 113 10.26 -16.96 11.20
C TYR A 113 8.90 -17.35 11.75
N GLN A 114 8.90 -17.82 13.01
CA GLN A 114 7.66 -18.08 13.72
C GLN A 114 7.28 -16.86 14.55
N THR A 115 5.99 -16.60 14.67
CA THR A 115 5.49 -15.55 15.55
C THR A 115 4.22 -16.03 16.23
N GLU A 116 4.03 -15.67 17.49
CA GLU A 116 2.79 -15.90 18.22
C GLU A 116 2.06 -14.58 18.38
N LEU A 117 0.80 -14.57 17.97
CA LEU A 117 -0.13 -13.49 18.21
C LEU A 117 -1.07 -13.92 19.33
N LYS A 118 -0.96 -13.30 20.50
CA LYS A 118 -1.82 -13.60 21.64
C LYS A 118 -2.86 -12.50 21.83
N TYR A 119 -4.13 -12.88 21.74
CA TYR A 119 -5.22 -11.96 22.05
C TYR A 119 -5.26 -11.67 23.56
N LEU A 120 -5.34 -10.39 23.92
CA LEU A 120 -5.34 -9.95 25.31
C LEU A 120 -6.75 -9.60 25.77
N ARG A 121 -7.40 -8.65 25.09
CA ARG A 121 -8.74 -8.13 25.44
C ARG A 121 -9.27 -7.17 24.37
N ALA A 122 -10.51 -6.72 24.56
CA ALA A 122 -11.10 -5.60 23.83
C ALA A 122 -11.47 -4.47 24.81
N GLU A 123 -11.31 -3.21 24.39
CA GLU A 123 -11.76 -2.01 25.10
C GLU A 123 -12.26 -0.99 24.06
N HIS A 124 -13.46 -0.41 24.25
CA HIS A 124 -13.98 0.67 23.40
C HIS A 124 -13.89 0.41 21.87
N ASP A 125 -14.35 -0.75 21.40
CA ASP A 125 -14.23 -1.24 20.01
C ASP A 125 -12.80 -1.54 19.51
N ASP A 126 -11.75 -1.31 20.31
CA ASP A 126 -10.38 -1.70 20.00
C ASP A 126 -10.04 -3.11 20.50
N HIS A 127 -9.17 -3.81 19.77
CA HIS A 127 -8.68 -5.14 20.13
C HIS A 127 -7.17 -5.13 20.36
N PHE A 128 -6.74 -5.66 21.51
CA PHE A 128 -5.35 -5.65 21.94
C PHE A 128 -4.70 -7.01 21.78
N PHE A 129 -3.50 -7.02 21.22
CA PHE A 129 -2.69 -8.20 20.99
C PHE A 129 -1.27 -8.04 21.54
N SER A 130 -0.68 -9.15 21.97
CA SER A 130 0.75 -9.28 22.18
C SER A 130 1.36 -10.03 21.01
N LEU A 131 2.45 -9.52 20.44
CA LEU A 131 3.21 -10.16 19.37
C LEU A 131 4.56 -10.65 19.92
N GLN A 132 4.85 -11.93 19.76
CA GLN A 132 6.15 -12.51 20.08
C GLN A 132 6.77 -13.08 18.81
N ILE A 133 8.05 -12.78 18.56
CA ILE A 133 8.77 -13.23 17.36
C ILE A 133 9.83 -14.25 17.79
N PHE A 134 9.76 -15.43 17.20
CA PHE A 134 10.72 -16.51 17.36
C PHE A 134 11.52 -16.66 16.07
N VAL A 135 12.82 -16.34 16.13
CA VAL A 135 13.68 -16.38 14.96
C VAL A 135 14.01 -17.81 14.57
N LEU A 136 13.65 -18.21 13.34
CA LEU A 136 14.00 -19.52 12.78
C LEU A 136 14.67 -19.33 11.41
N ILE A 137 16.00 -19.14 11.38
CA ILE A 137 16.71 -18.88 10.13
C ILE A 137 16.80 -20.18 9.31
N LYS A 138 15.99 -20.32 8.25
CA LYS A 138 16.26 -21.26 7.16
C LYS A 138 16.58 -20.48 5.90
N THR A 139 17.87 -20.25 5.65
CA THR A 139 18.36 -19.79 4.35
C THR A 139 18.52 -21.00 3.44
N GLU A 140 17.57 -21.23 2.53
CA GLU A 140 17.85 -22.06 1.36
C GLU A 140 18.59 -21.19 0.33
N GLN A 141 19.90 -21.10 0.50
CA GLN A 141 20.76 -20.58 -0.56
C GLN A 141 20.93 -21.69 -1.61
N CYS A 142 20.38 -21.49 -2.80
CA CYS A 142 20.85 -22.22 -3.97
C CYS A 142 22.21 -21.59 -4.36
N GLN A 143 23.30 -22.03 -3.72
CA GLN A 143 24.66 -21.65 -4.12
C GLN A 143 25.14 -22.51 -5.28
N THR A 144 25.38 -21.88 -6.43
CA THR A 144 26.58 -22.18 -7.22
C THR A 144 27.58 -21.03 -6.98
N VAL A 145 28.46 -21.28 -6.01
CA VAL A 145 29.79 -20.71 -5.67
C VAL A 145 30.31 -19.50 -6.48
N LYS A 146 30.75 -18.46 -5.76
CA LYS A 146 32.16 -18.01 -5.69
C LYS A 146 32.41 -17.08 -4.50
N HIS A 147 33.33 -17.51 -3.63
CA HIS A 147 33.87 -16.72 -2.55
C HIS A 147 34.52 -15.44 -3.07
N GLN A 148 34.20 -14.31 -2.45
CA GLN A 148 35.17 -13.23 -2.22
C GLN A 148 34.80 -12.51 -0.93
N ALA A 149 35.70 -12.61 0.04
CA ALA A 149 35.61 -11.90 1.30
C ALA A 149 35.71 -10.39 1.04
N TYR A 150 34.78 -9.62 1.58
CA TYR A 150 34.94 -8.18 1.75
C TYR A 150 34.50 -7.83 3.17
N GLN A 151 35.48 -7.63 4.05
CA GLN A 151 35.26 -6.89 5.29
C GLN A 151 35.00 -5.44 4.93
N LYS A 152 33.85 -4.90 5.34
CA LYS A 152 33.68 -3.45 5.42
C LYS A 152 33.04 -3.11 6.76
N HIS A 153 33.77 -2.30 7.52
CA HIS A 153 33.42 -1.79 8.84
C HIS A 153 32.02 -1.17 8.86
N LEU A 154 31.18 -1.64 9.78
CA LEU A 154 29.96 -0.96 10.21
C LEU A 154 30.36 0.22 11.12
N GLN A 155 30.03 1.44 10.70
CA GLN A 155 29.78 2.53 11.64
C GLN A 155 28.27 2.70 11.79
N PRO A 156 27.75 2.92 13.03
CA PRO A 156 26.34 3.11 13.27
C PRO A 156 25.98 4.59 13.09
N SER A 157 25.07 4.90 12.18
CA SER A 157 24.39 6.20 12.15
C SER A 157 22.92 6.04 12.53
N TYR A 158 22.56 6.83 13.53
CA TYR A 158 21.29 6.91 14.21
C TYR A 158 20.15 7.34 13.28
N PHE A 159 18.96 6.76 13.50
CA PHE A 159 17.70 7.24 12.96
C PHE A 159 17.26 8.52 13.69
N LEU A 160 16.93 9.56 12.91
CA LEU A 160 15.86 10.51 13.17
C LEU A 160 15.02 10.59 11.89
#